data_AF-A0A7S0L2E3-F1
#
_entry.id   AF-A0A7S0L2E3-F1
#
_cell.length_a   1.000
_cell.length_b   1.000
_cell.length_c   1.000
_cell.angle_alpha   90.00
_cell.angle_beta   90.00
_cell.angle_gamma   90.00
#
_symmetry.space_group_name_H-M   'P 1'
#
loop_
_entity.id
_entity.type
_entity.pdbx_description
1 polymer ?
#
loop_
_entity_poly.entity_id
_entity_poly.type
_entity_poly.pdbx_seq_one_letter_code
_entity_poly.pdbx_strand_id
1 'polypeptide(L)'
;ISLRRTTEMADEEDVDPEQAAAMKGMMQGVVADMGYLSTELKPQPEDPDAPITFGKVVGALAGCPSLADVGAECSTESITSIASALSDVVDAAALDYEEPVRTNALLIYWQLNRERPGLKDAAELGEGTSRQASTALQKCVKLLIQAQMLMPQQRWMQQTLAVARASALVANSLWSHSEEAAVKAMTHILEGDGLRSPQLELSASASPKDAPDLSEEGCAVLPKTLVEISVVLERKHWGGAEDAKVTNNQGIFEAYWLYIEGQKPKGTQNSMIAAQPMVVKDVDMKTVEAKVVFQAPPTPGKFRLTVHTLSTSVIGIELSQDVEFEVLEDDVPELA
;
A
#
# COMPACT_ATOMS: atom_id res chain seq x y z
N ILE A 1 -3.48 24.72 17.42
CA ILE A 1 -2.37 25.66 17.11
C ILE A 1 -2.40 25.93 15.62
N SER A 2 -2.65 27.18 15.26
CA SER A 2 -2.74 27.71 13.90
C SER A 2 -1.38 27.63 13.21
N LEU A 3 -1.26 26.84 12.15
CA LEU A 3 -0.10 26.85 11.26
C LEU A 3 -0.26 27.99 10.25
N ARG A 4 -0.01 29.21 10.73
CA ARG A 4 0.40 30.35 9.90
C ARG A 4 1.82 30.73 10.31
N ARG A 5 2.78 30.28 9.50
CA ARG A 5 4.17 30.73 9.32
C ARG A 5 4.85 29.61 8.54
N THR A 6 5.47 29.80 7.39
CA THR A 6 5.85 30.96 6.60
C THR A 6 6.31 30.31 5.31
N THR A 7 5.68 30.64 4.18
CA THR A 7 6.28 30.44 2.87
C THR A 7 7.53 31.32 2.83
N GLU A 8 8.65 30.78 3.26
CA GLU A 8 9.93 31.22 2.73
C GLU A 8 9.99 30.66 1.33
N MET A 9 9.77 31.56 0.36
CA MET A 9 10.21 31.36 -1.01
C MET A 9 11.70 31.06 -0.93
N ALA A 10 12.07 29.78 -1.07
CA ALA A 10 13.40 29.46 -1.55
C ALA A 10 13.50 30.14 -2.93
N ASP A 11 14.48 31.01 -3.04
CA ASP A 11 14.80 31.72 -4.27
C ASP A 11 14.81 30.73 -5.45
N GLU A 12 14.04 31.04 -6.49
CA GLU A 12 14.18 30.43 -7.83
C GLU A 12 15.52 30.89 -8.42
N GLU A 13 16.64 30.45 -7.84
CA GLU A 13 17.99 30.67 -8.36
C GLU A 13 18.54 29.36 -8.94
N ASP A 14 18.80 29.41 -10.25
CA ASP A 14 19.65 28.52 -11.05
C ASP A 14 19.36 27.00 -11.01
N VAL A 15 18.11 26.60 -11.30
CA VAL A 15 17.91 25.26 -11.88
C VAL A 15 18.32 25.34 -13.35
N ASP A 16 19.44 24.69 -13.68
CA ASP A 16 19.91 24.51 -15.06
C ASP A 16 18.75 24.08 -15.97
N PRO A 17 18.52 24.76 -17.12
CA PRO A 17 17.47 24.40 -18.07
C PRO A 17 17.41 22.91 -18.43
N GLU A 18 18.55 22.22 -18.44
CA GLU A 18 18.63 20.78 -18.68
C GLU A 18 18.04 19.97 -17.50
N GLN A 19 18.32 20.38 -16.26
CA GLN A 19 17.74 19.79 -15.05
C GLN A 19 16.24 20.09 -14.93
N ALA A 20 15.81 21.30 -15.29
CA ALA A 20 14.40 21.68 -15.32
C ALA A 20 13.63 20.86 -16.38
N ALA A 21 14.20 20.67 -17.57
CA ALA A 21 13.62 19.83 -18.61
C ALA A 21 13.56 18.35 -18.20
N ALA A 22 14.63 17.83 -17.57
CA ALA A 22 14.66 16.47 -17.05
C ALA A 22 13.61 16.25 -15.94
N MET A 23 13.48 17.20 -15.01
CA MET A 23 12.47 17.13 -13.94
C MET A 23 11.05 17.19 -14.49
N LYS A 24 10.81 18.05 -15.50
CA LYS A 24 9.52 18.11 -16.20
C LYS A 24 9.19 16.81 -16.92
N GLY A 25 10.16 16.22 -17.62
CA GLY A 25 10.00 14.92 -18.28
C GLY A 25 9.70 13.79 -17.30
N MET A 26 10.40 13.78 -16.16
CA MET A 26 10.14 12.83 -15.07
C MET A 26 8.72 12.98 -14.52
N MET A 27 8.27 14.20 -14.25
CA MET A 27 6.91 14.45 -13.77
C MET A 27 5.85 14.03 -14.79
N GLN A 28 6.07 14.28 -16.09
CA GLN A 28 5.15 13.84 -17.14
C GLN A 28 5.02 12.31 -17.20
N GLY A 29 6.15 11.59 -17.06
CA GLY A 29 6.15 10.12 -16.99
C GLY A 29 5.34 9.60 -15.80
N VAL A 30 5.54 10.19 -14.61
CA VAL A 30 4.77 9.83 -13.41
C VAL A 30 3.28 10.07 -13.60
N VAL A 31 2.89 11.21 -14.18
CA VAL A 31 1.47 11.52 -14.45
C VAL A 31 0.86 10.51 -15.41
N ALA A 32 1.58 10.10 -16.45
CA ALA A 32 1.09 9.11 -17.41
C ALA A 32 0.89 7.73 -16.76
N ASP A 33 1.88 7.26 -16.01
CA ASP A 33 1.81 5.95 -15.34
C ASP A 33 0.71 5.91 -14.26
N MET A 34 0.59 6.97 -13.45
CA MET A 34 -0.44 7.06 -12.41
C MET A 34 -1.84 7.20 -13.00
N GLY A 35 -1.98 7.92 -14.12
CA GLY A 35 -3.23 8.01 -14.87
C GLY A 35 -3.67 6.65 -15.43
N TYR A 36 -2.72 5.87 -15.96
CA TYR A 36 -2.97 4.51 -16.42
C TYR A 36 -3.38 3.59 -15.26
N LEU A 37 -2.60 3.54 -14.17
CA LEU A 37 -2.93 2.73 -12.99
C LEU A 37 -4.30 3.06 -12.40
N SER A 38 -4.63 4.36 -12.30
CA SER A 38 -5.93 4.81 -11.79
C SER A 38 -7.08 4.37 -12.68
N THR A 39 -6.85 4.26 -13.99
CA THR A 39 -7.86 3.81 -14.96
C THR A 39 -8.08 2.30 -14.84
N GLU A 40 -7.01 1.51 -14.84
CA GLU A 40 -7.08 0.04 -14.77
C GLU A 40 -7.60 -0.48 -13.43
N LEU A 41 -7.23 0.19 -12.33
CA LEU A 41 -7.64 -0.21 -10.99
C LEU A 41 -8.97 0.40 -10.55
N LYS A 42 -9.58 1.27 -11.36
CA LYS A 42 -10.82 1.96 -11.00
C LYS A 42 -11.89 1.00 -10.46
N PRO A 43 -12.59 1.36 -9.37
CA PRO A 43 -13.72 0.59 -8.85
C PRO A 43 -14.76 0.34 -9.94
N GLN A 44 -15.24 -0.90 -10.01
CA GLN A 44 -16.32 -1.24 -10.94
C GLN A 44 -17.65 -0.71 -10.39
N PRO A 45 -18.50 -0.06 -11.20
CA PRO A 45 -19.77 0.48 -10.72
C PRO A 45 -20.71 -0.55 -10.09
N GLU A 46 -20.68 -1.79 -10.59
CA GLU A 46 -21.53 -2.89 -10.15
C GLU A 46 -21.12 -3.50 -8.79
N ASP A 47 -19.83 -3.43 -8.45
CA ASP A 47 -19.29 -3.89 -7.18
C ASP A 47 -18.05 -3.05 -6.80
N PRO A 48 -18.24 -1.82 -6.33
CA PRO A 48 -17.16 -0.86 -6.16
C PRO A 48 -16.25 -1.18 -4.96
N ASP A 49 -16.69 -2.07 -4.07
CA ASP A 49 -15.95 -2.55 -2.91
C ASP A 49 -15.43 -3.98 -3.10
N ALA A 50 -15.48 -4.51 -4.33
CA ALA A 50 -14.86 -5.79 -4.68
C ALA A 50 -13.35 -5.74 -4.37
N PRO A 51 -12.79 -6.74 -3.66
CA PRO A 51 -11.36 -6.85 -3.46
C PRO A 51 -10.63 -6.93 -4.81
N ILE A 52 -9.58 -6.12 -4.97
CA ILE A 52 -8.72 -6.15 -6.14
C ILE A 52 -7.71 -7.28 -5.98
N THR A 53 -7.67 -8.19 -6.94
CA THR A 53 -6.72 -9.31 -6.92
C THR A 53 -5.29 -8.83 -7.19
N PHE A 54 -4.31 -9.55 -6.66
CA PHE A 54 -2.90 -9.26 -6.94
C PHE A 54 -2.60 -9.30 -8.45
N GLY A 55 -3.21 -10.26 -9.18
CA GLY A 55 -3.03 -10.33 -10.62
C GLY A 55 -3.53 -9.11 -11.37
N LYS A 56 -4.66 -8.51 -10.95
CA LYS A 56 -5.13 -7.24 -11.52
C LYS A 56 -4.14 -6.10 -11.27
N VAL A 57 -3.48 -6.06 -10.10
CA VAL A 57 -2.42 -5.07 -9.83
C VAL A 57 -1.20 -5.30 -10.72
N VAL A 58 -0.74 -6.54 -10.87
CA VAL A 58 0.40 -6.87 -11.74
C VAL A 58 0.10 -6.52 -13.20
N GLY A 59 -1.09 -6.85 -13.71
CA GLY A 59 -1.51 -6.46 -15.06
C GLY A 59 -1.50 -4.94 -15.26
N ALA A 60 -2.03 -4.18 -14.29
CA ALA A 60 -2.02 -2.72 -14.34
C ALA A 60 -0.60 -2.14 -14.30
N LEU A 61 0.31 -2.71 -13.50
CA LEU A 61 1.73 -2.31 -13.49
C LEU A 61 2.43 -2.65 -14.81
N ALA A 62 2.19 -3.85 -15.35
CA ALA A 62 2.78 -4.34 -16.59
C ALA A 62 2.38 -3.50 -17.82
N GLY A 63 1.19 -2.88 -17.77
CA GLY A 63 0.68 -1.98 -18.81
C GLY A 63 1.07 -0.52 -18.65
N CYS A 64 1.76 -0.12 -17.58
CA CYS A 64 2.21 1.26 -17.42
C CYS A 64 3.13 1.68 -18.59
N PRO A 65 2.95 2.90 -19.14
CA PRO A 65 3.80 3.45 -20.20
C PRO A 65 5.31 3.31 -19.94
N SER A 66 5.78 3.47 -18.70
CA SER A 66 7.20 3.33 -18.39
C SER A 66 7.76 1.91 -18.49
N LEU A 67 6.90 0.89 -18.64
CA LEU A 67 7.27 -0.50 -18.90
C LEU A 67 7.16 -0.91 -20.37
N ALA A 68 6.66 -0.05 -21.27
CA ALA A 68 6.36 -0.41 -22.66
C ALA A 68 7.51 -1.10 -23.41
N ASP A 69 8.76 -0.68 -23.15
CA ASP A 69 9.94 -1.18 -23.87
C ASP A 69 10.70 -2.29 -23.13
N VAL A 70 10.30 -2.66 -21.91
CA VAL A 70 11.08 -3.60 -21.07
C VAL A 70 11.14 -5.00 -21.71
N GLY A 71 10.03 -5.47 -22.26
CA GLY A 71 9.97 -6.76 -22.93
C GLY A 71 10.67 -6.84 -24.29
N ALA A 72 11.04 -5.71 -24.91
CA ALA A 72 11.43 -5.66 -26.33
C ALA A 72 12.71 -6.43 -26.67
N GLU A 73 13.64 -6.55 -25.71
CA GLU A 73 14.92 -7.25 -25.89
C GLU A 73 14.86 -8.73 -25.47
N CYS A 74 13.71 -9.23 -25.00
CA CYS A 74 13.59 -10.59 -24.52
C CYS A 74 13.49 -11.59 -25.68
N SER A 75 14.22 -12.71 -25.60
CA SER A 75 14.07 -13.77 -26.59
C SER A 75 12.75 -14.49 -26.41
N THR A 76 12.10 -14.87 -27.52
CA THR A 76 10.85 -15.63 -27.51
C THR A 76 10.99 -16.95 -26.75
N GLU A 77 12.16 -17.59 -26.84
CA GLU A 77 12.48 -18.82 -26.11
C GLU A 77 12.46 -18.60 -24.59
N SER A 78 13.10 -17.53 -24.09
CA SER A 78 13.10 -17.22 -22.65
C SER A 78 11.70 -16.91 -22.15
N ILE A 79 10.90 -16.14 -22.90
CA ILE A 79 9.52 -15.82 -22.52
C ILE A 79 8.63 -17.08 -22.50
N THR A 80 8.82 -17.98 -23.46
CA THR A 80 8.10 -19.26 -23.50
C THR A 80 8.49 -20.15 -22.31
N SER A 81 9.78 -20.20 -21.98
CA SER A 81 10.30 -20.94 -20.83
C SER A 81 9.72 -20.40 -19.52
N ILE A 82 9.70 -19.07 -19.34
CA ILE A 82 9.06 -18.42 -18.17
C ILE A 82 7.57 -18.78 -18.10
N ALA A 83 6.83 -18.65 -19.21
CA ALA A 83 5.40 -18.95 -19.23
C ALA A 83 5.11 -20.41 -18.86
N SER A 84 5.93 -21.34 -19.35
CA SER A 84 5.82 -22.76 -19.01
C SER A 84 6.18 -23.04 -17.56
N ALA A 85 7.17 -22.36 -16.98
CA ALA A 85 7.53 -22.53 -15.59
C ALA A 85 6.43 -21.98 -14.65
N LEU A 86 5.79 -20.87 -15.02
CA LEU A 86 4.78 -20.21 -14.20
C LEU A 86 3.39 -20.85 -14.29
N SER A 87 3.10 -21.68 -15.30
CA SER A 87 1.75 -22.23 -15.54
C SER A 87 1.20 -23.05 -14.38
N ASP A 88 2.08 -23.65 -13.57
CA ASP A 88 1.70 -24.55 -12.49
C ASP A 88 1.51 -23.82 -11.15
N VAL A 89 1.92 -22.55 -11.07
CA VAL A 89 1.99 -21.78 -9.82
C VAL A 89 1.25 -20.44 -9.85
N VAL A 90 0.95 -19.93 -11.05
CA VAL A 90 0.21 -18.69 -11.27
C VAL A 90 -1.09 -19.03 -12.01
N ASP A 91 -2.19 -18.41 -11.59
CA ASP A 91 -3.48 -18.56 -12.25
C ASP A 91 -3.37 -18.16 -13.73
N ALA A 92 -3.89 -19.00 -14.63
CA ALA A 92 -3.89 -18.74 -16.06
C ALA A 92 -4.54 -17.40 -16.42
N ALA A 93 -5.61 -17.01 -15.71
CA ALA A 93 -6.26 -15.71 -15.91
C ALA A 93 -5.35 -14.52 -15.55
N ALA A 94 -4.38 -14.73 -14.66
CA ALA A 94 -3.38 -13.73 -14.29
C ALA A 94 -2.21 -13.65 -15.27
N LEU A 95 -2.19 -14.49 -16.31
CA LEU A 95 -1.20 -14.49 -17.40
C LEU A 95 -1.84 -14.20 -18.78
N ASP A 96 -3.17 -14.05 -18.82
CA ASP A 96 -3.97 -13.84 -20.03
C ASP A 96 -4.09 -12.34 -20.35
N TYR A 97 -3.03 -11.79 -20.91
CA TYR A 97 -2.97 -10.39 -21.37
C TYR A 97 -2.59 -10.32 -22.84
N GLU A 98 -2.87 -9.18 -23.49
CA GLU A 98 -2.33 -8.87 -24.81
C GLU A 98 -0.88 -8.36 -24.71
N GLU A 99 -0.11 -8.51 -25.79
CA GLU A 99 1.24 -7.94 -25.85
C GLU A 99 1.16 -6.40 -25.97
N PRO A 100 2.11 -5.65 -25.37
CA PRO A 100 3.30 -6.10 -24.64
C PRO A 100 3.08 -6.39 -23.14
N VAL A 101 1.87 -6.17 -22.63
CA VAL A 101 1.53 -6.32 -21.20
C VAL A 101 1.81 -7.73 -20.71
N ARG A 102 1.48 -8.74 -21.53
CA ARG A 102 1.74 -10.14 -21.23
C ARG A 102 3.21 -10.44 -20.96
N THR A 103 4.10 -10.01 -21.85
CA THR A 103 5.54 -10.19 -21.67
C THR A 103 6.02 -9.52 -20.38
N ASN A 104 5.61 -8.28 -20.12
CA ASN A 104 5.98 -7.57 -18.90
C ASN A 104 5.45 -8.26 -17.63
N ALA A 105 4.21 -8.74 -17.64
CA ALA A 105 3.62 -9.48 -16.54
C ALA A 105 4.39 -10.78 -16.24
N LEU A 106 4.76 -11.54 -17.27
CA LEU A 106 5.58 -12.75 -17.13
C LEU A 106 6.94 -12.46 -16.48
N LEU A 107 7.60 -11.38 -16.89
CA LEU A 107 8.87 -10.94 -16.31
C LEU A 107 8.73 -10.58 -14.82
N ILE A 108 7.64 -9.90 -14.45
CA ILE A 108 7.33 -9.54 -13.06
C ILE A 108 7.06 -10.82 -12.24
N TYR A 109 6.16 -11.69 -12.70
CA TYR A 109 5.84 -12.94 -12.01
C TYR A 109 7.04 -13.86 -11.86
N TRP A 110 7.92 -13.93 -12.86
CA TRP A 110 9.15 -14.68 -12.77
C TRP A 110 10.01 -14.18 -11.61
N GLN A 111 10.25 -12.87 -11.51
CA GLN A 111 11.04 -12.32 -10.41
C GLN A 111 10.42 -12.61 -9.04
N LEU A 112 9.09 -12.56 -8.93
CA LEU A 112 8.39 -12.83 -7.69
C LEU A 112 8.40 -14.31 -7.29
N ASN A 113 8.43 -15.24 -8.26
CA ASN A 113 8.29 -16.67 -8.01
C ASN A 113 9.60 -17.47 -8.16
N ARG A 114 10.70 -16.88 -8.64
CA ARG A 114 11.94 -17.64 -8.91
C ARG A 114 12.54 -18.36 -7.70
N GLU A 115 12.35 -17.83 -6.49
CA GLU A 115 12.80 -18.48 -5.24
C GLU A 115 11.75 -19.43 -4.65
N ARG A 116 10.60 -19.58 -5.30
CA ARG A 116 9.59 -20.55 -4.90
C ARG A 116 10.17 -21.97 -5.04
N PRO A 117 9.96 -22.86 -4.06
CA PRO A 117 10.44 -24.23 -4.15
C PRO A 117 9.98 -24.91 -5.44
N GLY A 118 10.95 -25.43 -6.21
CA GLY A 118 10.69 -26.10 -7.50
C GLY A 118 10.81 -25.22 -8.75
N LEU A 119 10.92 -23.89 -8.62
CA LEU A 119 11.02 -22.98 -9.77
C LEU A 119 12.41 -22.43 -10.07
N LYS A 120 13.32 -22.47 -9.09
CA LYS A 120 14.65 -21.86 -9.19
C LYS A 120 15.45 -22.30 -10.42
N ASP A 121 15.31 -23.58 -10.79
CA ASP A 121 16.00 -24.20 -11.91
C ASP A 121 15.05 -24.52 -13.08
N ALA A 122 13.81 -24.00 -13.05
CA ALA A 122 12.77 -24.35 -14.02
C ALA A 122 12.88 -23.56 -15.34
N ALA A 123 13.62 -22.45 -15.37
CA ALA A 123 13.89 -21.70 -16.59
C ALA A 123 15.32 -21.16 -16.61
N GLU A 124 16.06 -21.48 -17.68
CA GLU A 124 17.32 -20.82 -18.00
C GLU A 124 17.02 -19.56 -18.81
N LEU A 125 17.33 -18.39 -18.24
CA LEU A 125 17.14 -17.12 -18.93
C LEU A 125 18.43 -16.64 -19.57
N GLY A 126 18.33 -16.17 -20.82
CA GLY A 126 19.40 -15.39 -21.41
C GLY A 126 19.69 -14.12 -20.59
N GLU A 127 20.95 -13.65 -20.61
CA GLU A 127 21.39 -12.49 -19.82
C GLU A 127 20.51 -11.24 -20.06
N GLY A 128 20.11 -11.01 -21.31
CA GLY A 128 19.19 -9.92 -21.69
C GLY A 128 17.83 -10.02 -20.99
N THR A 129 17.18 -11.20 -21.03
CA THR A 129 15.87 -11.40 -20.38
C THR A 129 15.98 -11.32 -18.86
N SER A 130 17.04 -11.86 -18.26
CA SER A 130 17.26 -11.72 -16.82
C SER A 130 17.38 -10.25 -16.40
N ARG A 131 18.15 -9.44 -17.17
CA ARG A 131 18.28 -8.00 -16.95
C ARG A 131 16.95 -7.27 -17.09
N GLN A 132 16.16 -7.60 -18.12
CA GLN A 132 14.84 -6.99 -18.33
C GLN A 132 13.86 -7.36 -17.21
N ALA A 133 13.89 -8.61 -16.73
CA ALA A 133 13.08 -9.03 -15.60
C ALA A 133 13.39 -8.24 -14.33
N SER A 134 14.68 -8.06 -14.00
CA SER A 134 15.09 -7.19 -12.88
C SER A 134 14.69 -5.73 -13.10
N THR A 135 14.78 -5.22 -14.34
CA THR A 135 14.37 -3.85 -14.70
C THR A 135 12.87 -3.64 -14.53
N ALA A 136 12.06 -4.62 -14.95
CA ALA A 136 10.60 -4.62 -14.77
C ALA A 136 10.24 -4.47 -13.29
N LEU A 137 10.84 -5.30 -12.43
CA LEU A 137 10.57 -5.29 -11.01
C LEU A 137 10.99 -3.96 -10.36
N GLN A 138 12.17 -3.42 -10.68
CA GLN A 138 12.64 -2.13 -10.16
C GLN A 138 11.71 -0.97 -10.56
N LYS A 139 11.18 -0.98 -11.78
CA LYS A 139 10.17 0.00 -12.22
C LYS A 139 8.87 -0.16 -11.43
N CYS A 140 8.41 -1.40 -11.21
CA CYS A 140 7.23 -1.68 -10.38
C CYS A 140 7.38 -1.16 -8.94
N VAL A 141 8.54 -1.35 -8.31
CA VAL A 141 8.82 -0.79 -6.98
C VAL A 141 8.61 0.74 -6.97
N LYS A 142 9.18 1.44 -7.95
CA LYS A 142 9.05 2.91 -8.07
C LYS A 142 7.59 3.34 -8.28
N LEU A 143 6.88 2.65 -9.17
CA LEU A 143 5.47 2.91 -9.45
C LEU A 143 4.59 2.69 -8.21
N LEU A 144 4.83 1.62 -7.46
CA LEU A 144 4.07 1.31 -6.27
C LEU A 144 4.31 2.33 -5.14
N ILE A 145 5.54 2.81 -4.97
CA ILE A 145 5.84 3.91 -4.03
C ILE A 145 5.03 5.17 -4.39
N GLN A 146 4.95 5.51 -5.69
CA GLN A 146 4.16 6.65 -6.16
C GLN A 146 2.66 6.41 -5.97
N ALA A 147 2.17 5.22 -6.30
CA ALA A 147 0.79 4.84 -6.15
C ALA A 147 0.33 4.88 -4.69
N GLN A 148 1.18 4.48 -3.74
CA GLN A 148 0.88 4.60 -2.30
C GLN A 148 0.62 6.05 -1.85
N MET A 149 1.22 7.04 -2.51
CA MET A 149 1.03 8.47 -2.17
C MET A 149 -0.21 9.06 -2.83
N LEU A 150 -0.57 8.57 -4.02
CA LEU A 150 -1.55 9.22 -4.89
C LEU A 150 -2.91 8.50 -4.90
N MET A 151 -2.95 7.17 -4.83
CA MET A 151 -4.19 6.40 -4.81
C MET A 151 -5.10 6.73 -3.62
N PRO A 152 -4.59 6.98 -2.39
CA PRO A 152 -5.44 7.42 -1.28
C PRO A 152 -6.24 8.69 -1.57
N GLN A 153 -5.73 9.58 -2.43
CA GLN A 153 -6.40 10.84 -2.78
C GLN A 153 -7.68 10.61 -3.59
N GLN A 154 -7.80 9.46 -4.28
CA GLN A 154 -9.01 9.03 -4.98
C GLN A 154 -10.09 8.50 -4.02
N ARG A 155 -9.74 8.25 -2.76
CA ARG A 155 -10.58 7.68 -1.71
C ARG A 155 -11.10 6.27 -1.99
N TRP A 156 -10.43 5.54 -2.87
CA TRP A 156 -10.77 4.16 -3.24
C TRP A 156 -10.08 3.16 -2.31
N MET A 157 -10.85 2.55 -1.42
CA MET A 157 -10.30 1.72 -0.34
C MET A 157 -9.60 0.46 -0.87
N GLN A 158 -10.33 -0.41 -1.57
CA GLN A 158 -9.83 -1.72 -1.99
C GLN A 158 -8.61 -1.63 -2.92
N GLN A 159 -8.59 -0.62 -3.79
CA GLN A 159 -7.49 -0.33 -4.71
C GLN A 159 -6.24 0.09 -3.95
N THR A 160 -6.41 0.98 -2.95
CA THR A 160 -5.29 1.44 -2.12
C THR A 160 -4.73 0.29 -1.29
N LEU A 161 -5.58 -0.54 -0.70
CA LEU A 161 -5.16 -1.75 0.02
C LEU A 161 -4.41 -2.72 -0.89
N ALA A 162 -4.92 -2.97 -2.10
CA ALA A 162 -4.29 -3.88 -3.05
C ALA A 162 -2.91 -3.40 -3.53
N VAL A 163 -2.77 -2.09 -3.82
CA VAL A 163 -1.46 -1.47 -4.12
C VAL A 163 -0.50 -1.66 -2.95
N ALA A 164 -0.96 -1.43 -1.73
CA ALA A 164 -0.11 -1.54 -0.56
C ALA A 164 0.34 -2.99 -0.28
N ARG A 165 -0.56 -3.97 -0.42
CA ARG A 165 -0.24 -5.40 -0.36
C ARG A 165 0.77 -5.79 -1.43
N ALA A 166 0.51 -5.40 -2.69
CA ALA A 166 1.42 -5.67 -3.81
C ALA A 166 2.82 -5.10 -3.59
N SER A 167 2.93 -3.98 -2.89
CA SER A 167 4.21 -3.33 -2.60
C SER A 167 5.13 -4.19 -1.75
N ALA A 168 4.61 -4.85 -0.71
CA ALA A 168 5.41 -5.72 0.13
C ALA A 168 5.94 -6.94 -0.65
N LEU A 169 5.13 -7.50 -1.55
CA LEU A 169 5.54 -8.61 -2.43
C LEU A 169 6.62 -8.17 -3.41
N VAL A 170 6.38 -7.07 -4.13
CA VAL A 170 7.26 -6.58 -5.19
C VAL A 170 8.60 -6.08 -4.63
N ALA A 171 8.60 -5.38 -3.50
CA ALA A 171 9.81 -4.88 -2.87
C ALA A 171 10.76 -6.00 -2.43
N ASN A 172 10.21 -7.15 -2.01
CA ASN A 172 10.99 -8.27 -1.50
C ASN A 172 11.13 -9.43 -2.48
N SER A 173 10.61 -9.30 -3.72
CA SER A 173 10.58 -10.38 -4.71
C SER A 173 9.90 -11.66 -4.18
N LEU A 174 8.76 -11.51 -3.49
CA LEU A 174 7.98 -12.61 -2.91
C LEU A 174 6.65 -12.78 -3.64
N TRP A 175 6.09 -13.99 -3.61
CA TRP A 175 4.91 -14.36 -4.41
C TRP A 175 3.60 -14.43 -3.62
N SER A 176 3.63 -14.50 -2.29
CA SER A 176 2.41 -14.65 -1.49
C SER A 176 2.55 -14.06 -0.08
N HIS A 177 1.46 -13.54 0.46
CA HIS A 177 1.38 -13.06 1.86
C HIS A 177 1.12 -14.18 2.86
N SER A 178 0.68 -15.36 2.41
CA SER A 178 0.16 -16.43 3.27
C SER A 178 0.81 -17.79 3.04
N GLU A 179 1.47 -18.01 1.91
CA GLU A 179 2.18 -19.28 1.70
C GLU A 179 3.37 -19.38 2.65
N GLU A 180 3.47 -20.52 3.36
CA GLU A 180 4.49 -20.76 4.38
C GLU A 180 5.92 -20.53 3.84
N ALA A 181 6.20 -21.00 2.62
CA ALA A 181 7.50 -20.84 1.99
C ALA A 181 7.86 -19.36 1.74
N ALA A 182 6.88 -18.53 1.36
CA ALA A 182 7.09 -17.10 1.16
C ALA A 182 7.30 -16.38 2.50
N VAL A 183 6.50 -16.71 3.52
CA VAL A 183 6.64 -16.17 4.89
C VAL A 183 8.00 -16.54 5.49
N LYS A 184 8.48 -17.75 5.26
CA LYS A 184 9.81 -18.20 5.68
C LYS A 184 10.92 -17.44 4.95
N ALA A 185 10.79 -17.24 3.64
CA ALA A 185 11.72 -16.41 2.88
C ALA A 185 11.76 -14.98 3.43
N MET A 186 10.61 -14.41 3.80
CA MET A 186 10.56 -13.08 4.40
C MET A 186 11.25 -13.03 5.77
N THR A 187 11.03 -14.05 6.60
CA THR A 187 11.71 -14.16 7.90
C THR A 187 13.22 -14.16 7.72
N HIS A 188 13.74 -14.87 6.72
CA HIS A 188 15.17 -14.89 6.41
C HIS A 188 15.71 -13.52 5.95
N ILE A 189 14.92 -12.78 5.14
CA ILE A 189 15.27 -11.40 4.73
C ILE A 189 15.40 -10.50 5.96
N LEU A 190 14.41 -10.55 6.87
CA LEU A 190 14.41 -9.75 8.10
C LEU A 190 15.60 -10.10 9.00
N GLU A 191 15.89 -11.39 9.20
CA GLU A 191 17.05 -11.85 9.97
C GLU A 191 18.37 -11.33 9.37
N GLY A 192 18.49 -11.32 8.03
CA GLY A 192 19.64 -10.75 7.32
C GLY A 192 19.82 -9.25 7.53
N ASP A 193 18.73 -8.52 7.81
CA ASP A 193 18.74 -7.10 8.18
C ASP A 193 18.82 -6.88 9.71
N GLY A 194 18.89 -7.95 10.51
CA GLY A 194 18.95 -7.86 11.97
C GLY A 194 17.61 -7.56 12.64
N LEU A 195 16.49 -7.79 11.94
CA LEU A 195 15.13 -7.53 12.37
C LEU A 195 14.43 -8.82 12.79
N ARG A 196 13.48 -8.69 13.73
CA ARG A 196 12.58 -9.80 14.12
C ARG A 196 11.34 -9.78 13.24
N SER A 197 10.73 -10.94 13.03
CA SER A 197 9.41 -11.02 12.39
C SER A 197 8.38 -10.21 13.18
N PRO A 198 7.65 -9.27 12.55
CA PRO A 198 6.73 -8.41 13.28
C PRO A 198 5.57 -9.17 13.91
N GLN A 199 5.38 -8.95 15.20
CA GLN A 199 4.20 -9.36 15.96
C GLN A 199 3.51 -8.10 16.49
N LEU A 200 2.28 -7.88 16.03
CA LEU A 200 1.56 -6.64 16.22
C LEU A 200 0.15 -6.90 16.76
N GLU A 201 -0.34 -6.00 17.59
CA GLU A 201 -1.75 -5.91 17.99
C GLU A 201 -2.29 -4.52 17.68
N LEU A 202 -3.49 -4.47 17.09
CA LEU A 202 -4.17 -3.24 16.75
C LEU A 202 -5.29 -2.97 17.76
N SER A 203 -5.32 -1.76 18.30
CA SER A 203 -6.46 -1.24 19.06
C SER A 203 -6.86 0.13 18.51
N ALA A 204 -8.16 0.39 18.40
CA ALA A 204 -8.71 1.62 17.88
C ALA A 204 -10.00 2.02 18.61
N SER A 205 -10.20 3.32 18.79
CA SER A 205 -11.40 3.88 19.43
C SER A 205 -11.82 5.19 18.77
N ALA A 206 -13.12 5.48 18.76
CA ALA A 206 -13.68 6.73 18.30
C ALA A 206 -14.25 7.53 19.46
N SER A 207 -13.96 8.83 19.51
CA SER A 207 -14.54 9.74 20.51
C SER A 207 -14.73 11.14 19.92
N PRO A 208 -15.62 11.98 20.48
CA PRO A 208 -15.64 13.39 20.15
C PRO A 208 -14.29 14.03 20.53
N LYS A 209 -13.73 14.86 19.65
CA LYS A 209 -12.39 15.43 19.86
C LYS A 209 -12.30 16.39 21.05
N ASP A 210 -13.33 17.21 21.22
CA ASP A 210 -13.37 18.29 22.22
C ASP A 210 -14.33 17.95 23.39
N ALA A 211 -14.66 16.67 23.59
CA ALA A 211 -15.47 16.28 24.73
C ALA A 211 -14.70 16.59 26.03
N PRO A 212 -15.31 17.27 27.02
CA PRO A 212 -14.79 17.22 28.38
C PRO A 212 -14.76 15.76 28.84
N ASP A 213 -13.86 15.41 29.77
CA ASP A 213 -13.75 14.09 30.43
C ASP A 213 -15.08 13.71 31.11
N LEU A 214 -16.09 13.36 30.32
CA LEU A 214 -17.41 12.94 30.76
C LEU A 214 -17.33 11.43 30.92
N SER A 215 -17.47 11.03 32.18
CA SER A 215 -17.57 9.67 32.68
C SER A 215 -18.43 8.76 31.81
N GLU A 216 -17.86 7.64 31.37
CA GLU A 216 -18.40 6.30 31.02
C GLU A 216 -19.75 6.12 30.29
N GLU A 217 -20.58 7.13 30.09
CA GLU A 217 -21.90 7.04 29.47
C GLU A 217 -21.94 7.85 28.17
N GLY A 218 -21.48 7.20 27.10
CA GLY A 218 -21.83 7.55 25.72
C GLY A 218 -20.86 8.51 25.02
N CYS A 219 -20.20 8.00 23.97
CA CYS A 219 -19.52 8.81 22.94
C CYS A 219 -20.55 9.54 22.06
N ALA A 220 -21.34 10.44 22.65
CA ALA A 220 -22.33 11.23 21.93
C ALA A 220 -21.65 12.25 21.03
N VAL A 221 -21.66 12.01 19.72
CA VAL A 221 -21.14 12.95 18.72
C VAL A 221 -22.31 13.78 18.19
N LEU A 222 -22.16 15.10 18.13
CA LEU A 222 -23.16 15.96 17.49
C LEU A 222 -22.88 16.12 15.99
N PRO A 223 -23.89 16.38 15.15
CA PRO A 223 -23.69 16.61 13.72
C PRO A 223 -22.67 17.72 13.46
N LYS A 224 -21.82 17.53 12.45
CA LYS A 224 -20.77 18.50 12.03
C LYS A 224 -19.69 18.80 13.09
N THR A 225 -19.68 18.12 14.23
CA THR A 225 -18.58 18.21 15.21
C THR A 225 -17.38 17.34 14.83
N LEU A 226 -16.25 17.50 15.51
CA LEU A 226 -15.05 16.74 15.23
C LEU A 226 -15.03 15.40 15.99
N VAL A 227 -14.79 14.33 15.25
CA VAL A 227 -14.53 12.98 15.77
C VAL A 227 -13.04 12.71 15.68
N GLU A 228 -12.46 12.19 16.75
CA GLU A 228 -11.09 11.68 16.80
C GLU A 228 -11.12 10.14 16.81
N ILE A 229 -10.37 9.53 15.90
CA ILE A 229 -10.03 8.11 15.95
C ILE A 229 -8.63 8.00 16.51
N SER A 230 -8.51 7.40 17.69
CA SER A 230 -7.23 7.03 18.30
C SER A 230 -6.91 5.60 17.92
N VAL A 231 -5.72 5.38 17.35
CA VAL A 231 -5.22 4.07 16.94
C VAL A 231 -3.90 3.82 17.64
N VAL A 232 -3.79 2.66 18.27
CA VAL A 232 -2.57 2.19 18.92
C VAL A 232 -2.19 0.84 18.33
N LEU A 233 -0.98 0.80 17.77
CA LEU A 233 -0.34 -0.42 17.28
C LEU A 233 0.70 -0.85 18.31
N GLU A 234 0.42 -1.93 19.05
CA GLU A 234 1.36 -2.51 20.00
C GLU A 234 2.30 -3.47 19.28
N ARG A 235 3.61 -3.25 19.42
CA ARG A 235 4.67 -4.12 18.93
C ARG A 235 5.01 -5.10 20.04
N LYS A 236 4.74 -6.39 19.86
CA LYS A 236 5.17 -7.47 20.78
C LYS A 236 6.62 -7.90 20.58
N HIS A 237 7.18 -7.53 19.43
CA HIS A 237 8.52 -7.88 18.97
C HIS A 237 9.51 -6.71 19.11
N TRP A 238 9.17 -5.72 19.97
CA TRP A 238 10.01 -4.55 20.22
C TRP A 238 11.40 -4.92 20.75
N GLY A 239 12.38 -4.05 20.48
CA GLY A 239 13.79 -4.31 20.71
C GLY A 239 14.47 -5.02 19.54
N GLY A 240 15.78 -4.79 19.37
CA GLY A 240 16.57 -5.45 18.32
C GLY A 240 16.61 -6.98 18.48
N ALA A 241 16.91 -7.72 17.41
CA ALA A 241 17.25 -9.14 17.56
C ALA A 241 18.53 -9.28 18.40
N GLU A 242 18.52 -10.20 19.37
CA GLU A 242 19.73 -10.57 20.11
C GLU A 242 20.77 -11.05 19.08
N ASP A 243 22.00 -10.52 19.15
CA ASP A 243 23.11 -10.78 18.21
C ASP A 243 22.98 -10.26 16.76
N ALA A 244 22.07 -9.31 16.48
CA ALA A 244 21.96 -8.70 15.16
C ALA A 244 23.21 -7.90 14.75
N LYS A 245 23.97 -8.43 13.78
CA LYS A 245 24.92 -7.63 13.00
C LYS A 245 24.14 -6.99 11.86
N VAL A 246 23.84 -5.69 11.96
CA VAL A 246 23.28 -4.93 10.84
C VAL A 246 24.29 -4.97 9.69
N THR A 247 24.01 -5.78 8.66
CA THR A 247 24.92 -5.96 7.52
C THR A 247 24.57 -5.09 6.32
N ASN A 248 23.43 -4.39 6.35
CA ASN A 248 22.90 -3.67 5.19
C ASN A 248 22.55 -2.21 5.52
N ASN A 249 23.22 -1.26 4.86
CA ASN A 249 22.93 0.18 4.97
C ASN A 249 21.66 0.61 4.21
N GLN A 250 21.02 -0.31 3.47
CA GLN A 250 19.75 -0.13 2.75
C GLN A 250 18.64 -1.03 3.33
N GLY A 251 18.75 -1.45 4.60
CA GLY A 251 17.85 -2.41 5.23
C GLY A 251 16.38 -1.96 5.29
N ILE A 252 15.49 -2.93 5.53
CA ILE A 252 14.06 -2.68 5.69
C ILE A 252 13.81 -1.73 6.87
N PHE A 253 13.08 -0.64 6.61
CA PHE A 253 12.54 0.21 7.68
C PHE A 253 11.19 -0.33 8.13
N GLU A 254 11.02 -0.48 9.44
CA GLU A 254 9.75 -0.86 10.04
C GLU A 254 8.79 0.33 9.97
N ALA A 255 7.93 0.33 8.95
CA ALA A 255 6.91 1.33 8.74
C ALA A 255 5.60 0.65 8.36
N TYR A 256 4.52 1.21 8.88
CA TYR A 256 3.16 0.76 8.61
C TYR A 256 2.35 1.88 7.99
N TRP A 257 1.26 1.50 7.35
CA TRP A 257 0.26 2.42 6.82
C TRP A 257 -1.05 2.22 7.55
N LEU A 258 -1.59 3.32 8.05
CA LEU A 258 -2.94 3.41 8.59
C LEU A 258 -3.88 3.86 7.48
N TYR A 259 -4.96 3.11 7.30
CA TYR A 259 -6.11 3.50 6.47
C TYR A 259 -7.38 3.43 7.29
N ILE A 260 -8.24 4.43 7.17
CA ILE A 260 -9.55 4.44 7.82
C ILE A 260 -10.62 4.40 6.74
N GLU A 261 -11.39 3.32 6.73
CA GLU A 261 -12.52 3.09 5.85
C GLU A 261 -13.82 3.49 6.54
N GLY A 262 -14.59 4.37 5.93
CA GLY A 262 -15.98 4.61 6.31
C GLY A 262 -16.90 3.64 5.57
N GLN A 263 -17.52 2.73 6.34
CA GLN A 263 -18.46 1.76 5.78
C GLN A 263 -19.76 2.46 5.39
N LYS A 264 -20.28 2.14 4.21
CA LYS A 264 -21.53 2.66 3.70
C LYS A 264 -22.55 1.54 3.50
N PRO A 265 -23.84 1.87 3.31
CA PRO A 265 -24.85 0.89 2.97
C PRO A 265 -24.48 0.12 1.69
N LYS A 266 -24.87 -1.16 1.65
CA LYS A 266 -24.60 -2.06 0.53
C LYS A 266 -24.97 -1.42 -0.81
N GLY A 267 -24.06 -1.48 -1.79
CA GLY A 267 -24.23 -0.89 -3.12
C GLY A 267 -23.75 0.56 -3.24
N THR A 268 -23.29 1.18 -2.15
CA THR A 268 -22.56 2.46 -2.19
C THR A 268 -21.11 2.21 -1.83
N GLN A 269 -20.18 2.69 -2.66
CA GLN A 269 -18.75 2.54 -2.42
C GLN A 269 -18.33 3.10 -1.06
N ASN A 270 -17.65 2.27 -0.25
CA ASN A 270 -17.00 2.70 0.97
C ASN A 270 -16.00 3.83 0.67
N SER A 271 -15.81 4.74 1.62
CA SER A 271 -14.93 5.89 1.43
C SER A 271 -13.74 5.83 2.34
N MET A 272 -12.56 6.06 1.79
CA MET A 272 -11.38 6.35 2.61
C MET A 272 -11.54 7.71 3.30
N ILE A 273 -11.46 7.70 4.62
CA ILE A 273 -11.48 8.89 5.48
C ILE A 273 -10.07 9.44 5.64
N ALA A 274 -9.10 8.55 5.85
CA ALA A 274 -7.71 8.92 6.03
C ALA A 274 -6.76 7.82 5.57
N ALA A 275 -5.57 8.24 5.15
CA ALA A 275 -4.41 7.41 4.93
C ALA A 275 -3.18 8.15 5.47
N GLN A 276 -2.42 7.53 6.36
CA GLN A 276 -1.18 8.12 6.87
C GLN A 276 -0.15 7.06 7.28
N PRO A 277 1.15 7.34 7.15
CA PRO A 277 2.17 6.45 7.63
C PRO A 277 2.24 6.43 9.17
N MET A 278 2.43 5.25 9.73
CA MET A 278 2.75 4.99 11.14
C MET A 278 4.20 4.52 11.20
N VAL A 279 5.11 5.47 11.47
CA VAL A 279 6.56 5.25 11.39
C VAL A 279 7.12 4.86 12.76
N VAL A 280 7.79 3.70 12.84
CA VAL A 280 8.59 3.32 13.99
C VAL A 280 9.89 4.12 13.95
N LYS A 281 10.05 5.06 14.88
CA LYS A 281 11.24 5.93 14.94
C LYS A 281 12.41 5.29 15.68
N ASP A 282 12.11 4.29 16.50
CA ASP A 282 13.06 3.63 17.39
C ASP A 282 12.67 2.15 17.52
N VAL A 283 13.64 1.25 17.41
CA VAL A 283 13.42 -0.19 17.55
C VAL A 283 12.85 -0.57 18.92
N ASP A 284 13.14 0.23 19.96
CA ASP A 284 12.65 0.03 21.32
C ASP A 284 11.23 0.59 21.56
N MET A 285 10.64 1.28 20.56
CA MET A 285 9.31 1.89 20.66
C MET A 285 8.21 0.82 20.78
N LYS A 286 7.75 0.50 21.99
CA LYS A 286 6.73 -0.56 22.18
C LYS A 286 5.39 -0.28 21.46
N THR A 287 4.98 0.98 21.34
CA THR A 287 3.70 1.35 20.74
C THR A 287 3.89 2.44 19.69
N VAL A 288 3.14 2.33 18.59
CA VAL A 288 3.02 3.38 17.59
C VAL A 288 1.59 3.90 17.63
N GLU A 289 1.44 5.19 17.89
CA GLU A 289 0.13 5.83 18.02
C GLU A 289 -0.16 6.72 16.81
N ALA A 290 -1.41 6.73 16.39
CA ALA A 290 -1.90 7.60 15.34
C ALA A 290 -3.26 8.16 15.74
N LYS A 291 -3.46 9.44 15.43
CA LYS A 291 -4.74 10.13 15.62
C LYS A 291 -5.22 10.63 14.27
N VAL A 292 -6.49 10.40 13.99
CA VAL A 292 -7.17 10.94 12.81
C VAL A 292 -8.37 11.72 13.27
N VAL A 293 -8.49 12.96 12.81
CA VAL A 293 -9.62 13.83 13.11
C VAL A 293 -10.39 14.10 11.83
N PHE A 294 -11.70 13.92 11.87
CA PHE A 294 -12.59 14.25 10.76
C PHE A 294 -13.91 14.84 11.28
N GLN A 295 -14.69 15.42 10.38
CA GLN A 295 -15.98 15.99 10.71
C GLN A 295 -17.07 14.91 10.69
N ALA A 296 -17.85 14.81 11.76
CA ALA A 296 -19.00 13.93 11.87
C ALA A 296 -20.00 14.19 10.73
N PRO A 297 -20.64 13.15 10.17
CA PRO A 297 -21.71 13.30 9.19
C PRO A 297 -22.83 14.23 9.71
N PRO A 298 -23.49 14.98 8.83
CA PRO A 298 -24.59 15.87 9.22
C PRO A 298 -25.86 15.10 9.58
N THR A 299 -25.95 13.83 9.20
CA THR A 299 -27.12 12.98 9.43
C THR A 299 -26.91 12.18 10.71
N PRO A 300 -27.84 12.25 11.67
CA PRO A 300 -27.84 11.40 12.86
C PRO A 300 -27.88 9.91 12.51
N GLY A 301 -27.32 9.09 13.39
CA GLY A 301 -27.33 7.64 13.29
C GLY A 301 -25.99 7.00 13.66
N LYS A 302 -25.97 5.67 13.54
CA LYS A 302 -24.80 4.85 13.85
C LYS A 302 -23.88 4.74 12.63
N PHE A 303 -22.60 5.05 12.83
CA PHE A 303 -21.57 4.97 11.79
C PHE A 303 -20.54 3.90 12.15
N ARG A 304 -20.14 3.14 11.13
CA ARG A 304 -19.13 2.08 11.23
C ARG A 304 -17.90 2.47 10.44
N LEU A 305 -16.76 2.32 11.08
CA LEU A 305 -15.45 2.50 10.48
C LEU A 305 -14.68 1.18 10.58
N THR A 306 -13.84 0.91 9.59
CA THR A 306 -12.83 -0.13 9.69
C THR A 306 -11.46 0.53 9.64
N VAL A 307 -10.67 0.32 10.69
CA VAL A 307 -9.28 0.75 10.77
C VAL A 307 -8.43 -0.38 10.21
N HIS A 308 -7.63 -0.10 9.19
CA HIS A 308 -6.71 -1.06 8.58
C HIS A 308 -5.28 -0.60 8.83
N THR A 309 -4.43 -1.53 9.25
CA THR A 309 -2.99 -1.33 9.36
C THR A 309 -2.26 -2.40 8.59
N LEU A 310 -1.37 -2.00 7.69
CA LEU A 310 -0.61 -2.92 6.85
C LEU A 310 0.83 -2.45 6.68
N SER A 311 1.73 -3.37 6.31
CA SER A 311 3.09 -3.01 5.91
C SER A 311 3.23 -3.04 4.39
N THR A 312 3.97 -2.08 3.85
CA THR A 312 4.35 -2.03 2.43
C THR A 312 5.76 -2.59 2.18
N SER A 313 6.47 -2.95 3.25
CA SER A 313 7.81 -3.53 3.22
C SER A 313 7.86 -4.94 3.81
N VAL A 314 6.85 -5.36 4.58
CA VAL A 314 6.78 -6.70 5.20
C VAL A 314 5.50 -7.43 4.80
N ILE A 315 5.64 -8.64 4.24
CA ILE A 315 4.48 -9.47 3.87
C ILE A 315 3.81 -10.07 5.12
N GLY A 316 2.55 -10.49 4.99
CA GLY A 316 1.80 -11.10 6.10
C GLY A 316 1.38 -10.15 7.22
N ILE A 317 1.67 -8.84 7.12
CA ILE A 317 1.24 -7.84 8.09
C ILE A 317 0.02 -7.09 7.58
N GLU A 318 -1.14 -7.55 8.03
CA GLU A 318 -2.43 -6.90 7.79
C GLU A 318 -3.33 -7.11 9.00
N LEU A 319 -3.69 -6.01 9.66
CA LEU A 319 -4.57 -5.98 10.81
C LEU A 319 -5.75 -5.08 10.49
N SER A 320 -6.93 -5.46 10.97
CA SER A 320 -8.11 -4.62 10.89
C SER A 320 -8.91 -4.65 12.19
N GLN A 321 -9.58 -3.54 12.46
CA GLN A 321 -10.49 -3.41 13.59
C GLN A 321 -11.67 -2.51 13.25
N ASP A 322 -12.87 -3.00 13.54
CA ASP A 322 -14.08 -2.21 13.41
C ASP A 322 -14.28 -1.29 14.63
N VAL A 323 -14.67 -0.05 14.35
CA VAL A 323 -14.96 0.98 15.34
C VAL A 323 -16.32 1.58 15.01
N GLU A 324 -17.16 1.78 16.03
CA GLU A 324 -18.48 2.36 15.86
C GLU A 324 -18.60 3.64 16.69
N PHE A 325 -19.34 4.62 16.17
CA PHE A 325 -19.76 5.81 16.91
C PHE A 325 -21.17 6.22 16.49
N GLU A 326 -21.84 7.02 17.32
CA GLU A 326 -23.21 7.45 17.08
C GLU A 326 -23.28 8.98 17.01
N VAL A 327 -23.90 9.48 15.95
CA VAL A 327 -24.23 10.89 15.79
C VAL A 327 -25.66 11.10 16.26
N LEU A 328 -25.86 11.93 17.28
CA LEU A 328 -27.18 12.22 17.85
C LEU A 328 -27.94 13.26 17.03
N GLU A 329 -29.27 13.31 17.19
CA GLU A 329 -30.09 14.41 16.71
C GLU A 329 -29.70 15.72 17.42
N ASP A 330 -29.60 16.80 16.66
CA ASP A 330 -29.39 18.14 17.21
C ASP A 330 -30.75 18.70 17.64
N ASP A 331 -31.13 18.50 18.90
CA ASP A 331 -32.42 18.93 19.46
C ASP A 331 -32.51 20.46 19.69
N VAL A 332 -31.55 21.25 19.20
CA VAL A 332 -31.59 22.71 19.35
C VAL A 332 -32.62 23.30 18.38
N PRO A 333 -33.70 23.94 18.87
CA PRO A 333 -34.69 24.59 18.00
C PRO A 333 -34.00 25.66 17.14
N GLU A 334 -34.31 25.70 15.84
CA GLU A 334 -33.88 26.81 14.98
C GLU A 334 -34.30 28.13 15.64
N LEU A 335 -33.32 28.99 15.94
CA LEU A 335 -33.58 30.35 16.39
C LEU A 335 -34.32 31.10 15.27
N ALA A 336 -35.64 31.19 15.44
CA ALA A 336 -36.56 31.94 14.57
C ALA A 336 -36.24 33.44 14.52
#